data_AF-A0A2V5SHK0-F1
#
_entry.id   AF-A0A2V5SHK0-F1
#
_cell.length_a   1.000
_cell.length_b   1.000
_cell.length_c   1.000
_cell.angle_alpha   90.00
_cell.angle_beta   90.00
_cell.angle_gamma   90.00
#
_symmetry.space_group_name_H-M   'P 1'
#
loop_
_entity.id
_entity.type
_entity.pdbx_description
1 polymer ?
#
loop_
_entity_poly.entity_id
_entity_poly.type
_entity_poly.pdbx_seq_one_letter_code
_entity_poly.pdbx_strand_id
1 'polypeptide(L)'
;MKTDQVTEPTTTVFLQTVSLAVAQLKQRLQQDYEQAYPVLGEIIHLILDEEETKAWELSSFPHLLLPDLVEAHVARLGLQPAAKKQDEIPIRHRFLEMPSYQPALTYVDY
;
A
#
# COMPACT_ATOMS: atom_id res chain seq x y z
N MET A 1 14.84 -36.71 5.15
CA MET A 1 13.57 -36.10 5.55
C MET A 1 13.32 -34.94 4.59
N LYS A 2 12.41 -35.12 3.62
CA LYS A 2 11.96 -34.06 2.70
C LYS A 2 10.91 -33.25 3.44
N THR A 3 11.14 -31.95 3.62
CA THR A 3 10.08 -31.01 4.01
C THR A 3 9.36 -30.61 2.74
N ASP A 4 8.40 -31.42 2.31
CA ASP A 4 7.39 -30.98 1.35
C ASP A 4 6.52 -29.95 2.07
N GLN A 5 6.84 -28.69 1.84
CA GLN A 5 6.21 -27.54 2.45
C GLN A 5 4.78 -27.41 1.95
N VAL A 6 3.82 -27.63 2.84
CA VAL A 6 2.43 -27.22 2.64
C VAL A 6 2.38 -25.68 2.69
N THR A 7 2.63 -25.01 1.55
CA THR A 7 2.60 -23.52 1.44
C THR A 7 1.70 -23.05 0.28
N GLU A 8 0.82 -23.90 -0.22
CA GLU A 8 -0.12 -23.55 -1.30
C GLU A 8 -1.29 -22.64 -0.83
N PRO A 9 -1.97 -22.89 0.31
CA PRO A 9 -3.16 -22.09 0.66
C PRO A 9 -2.80 -20.66 1.10
N THR A 10 -1.71 -20.47 1.84
CA THR A 10 -1.30 -19.16 2.37
C THR A 10 -0.86 -18.21 1.26
N THR A 11 -0.12 -18.72 0.27
CA THR A 11 0.36 -17.94 -0.89
C THR A 11 -0.81 -17.48 -1.76
N THR A 12 -1.83 -18.33 -1.91
CA THR A 12 -3.04 -18.01 -2.68
C THR A 12 -3.84 -16.87 -2.02
N VAL A 13 -4.05 -16.94 -0.71
CA VAL A 13 -4.76 -15.88 0.05
C VAL A 13 -3.99 -14.56 0.02
N PHE A 14 -2.66 -14.62 0.11
CA PHE A 14 -1.80 -13.44 0.02
C PHE A 14 -1.95 -12.72 -1.33
N LEU A 15 -1.81 -13.45 -2.45
CA LEU A 15 -1.95 -12.88 -3.79
C LEU A 15 -3.36 -12.31 -4.02
N GLN A 16 -4.40 -13.00 -3.57
CA GLN A 16 -5.78 -12.50 -3.63
C GLN A 16 -5.96 -11.19 -2.86
N THR A 17 -5.38 -11.10 -1.66
CA THR A 17 -5.45 -9.90 -0.82
C THR A 17 -4.73 -8.73 -1.47
N VAL A 18 -3.55 -8.96 -2.04
CA VAL A 18 -2.78 -7.94 -2.76
C VAL A 18 -3.54 -7.47 -4.00
N SER A 19 -4.07 -8.38 -4.82
CA SER A 19 -4.86 -8.01 -6.00
C SER A 19 -6.10 -7.20 -5.63
N LEU A 20 -6.79 -7.56 -4.54
CA LEU A 20 -7.92 -6.78 -4.05
C LEU A 20 -7.50 -5.37 -3.61
N ALA A 21 -6.39 -5.25 -2.87
CA ALA A 21 -5.87 -3.96 -2.43
C ALA A 21 -5.48 -3.07 -3.61
N VAL A 22 -4.86 -3.63 -4.66
CA VAL A 22 -4.53 -2.90 -5.90
C VAL A 22 -5.79 -2.43 -6.61
N ALA A 23 -6.79 -3.30 -6.78
CA ALA A 23 -8.04 -2.94 -7.44
C ALA A 23 -8.76 -1.79 -6.71
N GLN A 24 -8.86 -1.87 -5.37
CA GLN A 24 -9.46 -0.81 -4.56
C GLN A 24 -8.67 0.50 -4.64
N LEU A 25 -7.34 0.43 -4.58
CA LEU A 25 -6.47 1.59 -4.70
C LEU A 25 -6.64 2.27 -6.06
N LYS A 26 -6.71 1.50 -7.13
CA LYS A 26 -6.90 2.00 -8.49
C LYS A 26 -8.25 2.69 -8.66
N GLN A 27 -9.33 2.10 -8.17
CA GLN A 27 -10.65 2.74 -8.17
C GLN A 27 -10.63 4.09 -7.45
N ARG A 28 -9.95 4.16 -6.30
CA ARG A 28 -9.80 5.41 -5.56
C ARG A 28 -9.01 6.45 -6.35
N LEU A 29 -7.85 6.08 -6.89
CA LEU A 29 -7.02 6.98 -7.69
C LEU A 29 -7.78 7.50 -8.90
N GLN A 30 -8.52 6.62 -9.58
CA GLN A 30 -9.36 6.99 -10.70
C GLN A 30 -10.39 8.06 -10.30
N GLN A 31 -11.15 7.83 -9.23
CA GLN A 31 -12.13 8.79 -8.75
C GLN A 31 -11.51 10.14 -8.37
N ASP A 32 -10.36 10.12 -7.69
CA ASP A 32 -9.65 11.33 -7.27
C ASP A 32 -9.20 12.15 -8.48
N TYR A 33 -8.64 11.50 -9.49
CA TYR A 33 -8.15 12.15 -10.70
C TYR A 33 -9.24 12.54 -11.70
N GLU A 34 -10.30 11.77 -11.83
CA GLU A 34 -11.48 12.15 -12.63
C GLU A 34 -12.21 13.34 -12.02
N GLN A 35 -12.26 13.43 -10.69
CA GLN A 35 -12.82 14.60 -10.02
C GLN A 35 -11.95 15.85 -10.24
N ALA A 36 -10.62 15.69 -10.23
CA ALA A 36 -9.68 16.79 -10.49
C ALA A 36 -9.67 17.21 -11.98
N TYR A 37 -9.79 16.23 -12.89
CA TYR A 37 -9.68 16.42 -14.34
C TYR A 37 -10.75 15.61 -15.08
N PRO A 38 -12.02 16.05 -15.06
CA PRO A 38 -13.13 15.30 -15.65
C PRO A 38 -13.02 15.10 -17.16
N VAL A 39 -12.25 15.96 -17.85
CA VAL A 39 -11.99 15.87 -19.29
C VAL A 39 -10.91 14.84 -19.63
N LEU A 40 -10.10 14.43 -18.64
CA LEU A 40 -8.95 13.55 -18.84
C LEU A 40 -9.22 12.10 -18.40
N GLY A 41 -10.46 11.71 -18.10
CA GLY A 41 -10.79 10.39 -17.56
C GLY A 41 -10.18 9.22 -18.34
N GLU A 42 -10.27 9.23 -19.67
CA GLU A 42 -9.68 8.18 -20.52
C GLU A 42 -8.15 8.12 -20.40
N ILE A 43 -7.49 9.27 -20.28
CA ILE A 43 -6.04 9.37 -20.11
C ILE A 43 -5.64 8.89 -18.72
N ILE A 44 -6.40 9.26 -17.69
CA ILE A 44 -6.19 8.80 -16.31
C ILE A 44 -6.32 7.28 -16.22
N HIS A 45 -7.34 6.70 -16.86
CA HIS A 45 -7.49 5.24 -16.96
C HIS A 45 -6.26 4.57 -17.57
N LEU A 46 -5.79 5.09 -18.72
CA LEU A 46 -4.63 4.54 -19.40
C LEU A 46 -3.37 4.60 -18.53
N ILE A 47 -3.13 5.73 -17.87
CA ILE A 47 -1.99 5.91 -16.96
C ILE A 47 -2.07 4.92 -15.79
N LEU A 48 -3.25 4.75 -15.20
CA LEU A 48 -3.43 3.82 -14.09
C LEU A 48 -3.16 2.37 -14.50
N ASP A 49 -3.58 1.96 -15.70
CA ASP A 49 -3.29 0.62 -16.24
C ASP A 49 -1.79 0.41 -16.51
N GLU A 50 -1.15 1.42 -17.10
CA GLU A 50 0.28 1.40 -17.43
C GLU A 50 1.14 1.34 -16.16
N GLU A 51 0.86 2.21 -15.19
CA GLU A 51 1.62 2.28 -13.94
C GLU A 51 1.29 1.10 -13.02
N GLU A 52 0.10 0.51 -13.08
CA GLU A 52 -0.20 -0.76 -12.40
C GLU A 52 0.71 -1.88 -12.93
N THR A 53 0.82 -2.01 -14.25
CA THR A 53 1.68 -3.02 -14.88
C THR A 53 3.13 -2.84 -14.43
N LYS A 54 3.63 -1.60 -14.44
CA LYS A 54 4.98 -1.29 -13.94
C LYS A 54 5.14 -1.59 -12.45
N ALA A 55 4.13 -1.30 -11.63
CA ALA A 55 4.19 -1.58 -10.20
C ALA A 55 4.33 -3.08 -9.92
N TRP A 56 3.64 -3.93 -10.70
CA TRP A 56 3.77 -5.39 -10.64
C TRP A 56 5.13 -5.89 -11.11
N GLU A 57 5.73 -5.26 -12.12
CA GLU A 57 7.08 -5.61 -12.59
C GLU A 57 8.17 -5.24 -11.58
N LEU A 58 7.99 -4.13 -10.86
CA LEU A 58 8.98 -3.58 -9.93
C LEU A 58 8.90 -4.20 -8.53
N SER A 59 7.74 -4.69 -8.11
CA SER A 59 7.53 -5.19 -6.74
C SER A 59 6.40 -6.20 -6.65
N SER A 60 6.55 -7.16 -5.72
CA SER A 60 5.45 -8.04 -5.29
C SER A 60 4.37 -7.30 -4.47
N PHE A 61 4.62 -6.03 -4.12
CA PHE A 61 3.71 -5.12 -3.41
C PHE A 61 3.39 -3.89 -4.27
N PRO A 62 2.71 -4.07 -5.42
CA PRO A 62 2.41 -2.99 -6.36
C PRO A 62 1.62 -1.84 -5.73
N HIS A 63 0.73 -2.13 -4.77
CA HIS A 63 -0.09 -1.11 -4.09
C HIS A 63 0.72 -0.08 -3.28
N LEU A 64 1.98 -0.38 -2.94
CA LEU A 64 2.87 0.57 -2.26
C LEU A 64 3.54 1.53 -3.26
N LEU A 65 3.79 1.08 -4.48
CA LEU A 65 4.49 1.85 -5.51
C LEU A 65 3.53 2.59 -6.45
N LEU A 66 2.35 2.02 -6.69
CA LEU A 66 1.37 2.54 -7.65
C LEU A 66 1.02 4.02 -7.42
N PRO A 67 0.75 4.51 -6.20
CA PRO A 67 0.41 5.92 -6.00
C PRO A 67 1.55 6.85 -6.43
N ASP A 68 2.79 6.51 -6.09
CA ASP A 68 3.96 7.33 -6.38
C ASP A 68 4.28 7.32 -7.88
N LEU A 69 4.13 6.16 -8.53
CA LEU A 69 4.29 6.00 -9.98
C LEU A 69 3.27 6.83 -10.76
N VAL A 70 2.01 6.79 -10.33
CA VAL A 70 0.92 7.58 -10.93
C VAL A 70 1.16 9.07 -10.71
N GLU A 71 1.52 9.51 -9.50
CA GLU A 71 1.85 10.91 -9.22
C GLU A 71 3.03 11.40 -10.07
N ALA A 72 4.08 10.60 -10.19
CA ALA A 72 5.21 10.92 -11.05
C ALA A 72 4.78 11.01 -12.53
N HIS A 73 3.91 10.10 -13.00
CA HIS A 73 3.41 10.15 -14.38
C HIS A 73 2.56 11.40 -14.64
N VAL A 74 1.62 11.68 -13.74
CA VAL A 74 0.75 12.86 -13.81
C VAL A 74 1.58 14.15 -13.80
N ALA A 75 2.60 14.24 -12.94
CA ALA A 75 3.52 15.38 -12.90
C ALA A 75 4.29 15.55 -14.22
N ARG A 76 4.70 14.46 -14.89
CA ARG A 76 5.31 14.53 -16.24
C ARG A 76 4.37 15.09 -17.30
N LEU A 77 3.06 14.91 -17.13
CA LEU A 77 2.04 15.49 -18.02
C LEU A 77 1.75 16.97 -17.70
N GLY A 78 2.46 17.56 -16.73
CA GLY A 78 2.24 18.94 -16.29
C GLY A 78 0.98 19.13 -15.46
N LEU A 79 0.34 18.03 -15.04
CA LEU A 79 -0.83 18.03 -14.19
C LEU A 79 -0.41 18.02 -12.72
N GLN A 80 -1.21 18.66 -11.88
CA GLN A 80 -1.03 18.56 -10.42
C GLN A 80 -1.56 17.21 -9.93
N PRO A 81 -0.89 16.57 -8.96
CA PRO A 81 -1.44 15.43 -8.24
C PRO A 81 -2.84 15.78 -7.74
N ALA A 82 -3.79 14.86 -7.90
CA ALA A 82 -5.10 15.04 -7.30
C ALA A 82 -4.86 15.12 -5.79
N ALA A 83 -5.09 16.29 -5.20
CA ALA A 83 -4.82 16.53 -3.79
C ALA A 83 -5.49 15.44 -2.98
N LYS A 84 -4.66 14.56 -2.39
CA LYS A 84 -5.08 13.44 -1.59
C LYS A 84 -6.01 13.98 -0.49
N LYS A 85 -7.33 13.86 -0.67
CA LYS A 85 -8.26 13.63 0.45
C LYS A 85 -8.05 12.19 0.95
N GLN A 86 -6.79 11.81 1.12
CA GLN A 86 -6.46 10.82 2.12
C GLN A 86 -6.74 11.57 3.40
N ASP A 87 -7.73 11.08 4.15
CA ASP A 87 -7.87 11.40 5.54
C ASP A 87 -6.48 11.69 6.12
N GLU A 88 -6.39 12.85 6.76
CA GLU A 88 -5.55 13.04 7.92
C GLU A 88 -5.79 11.82 8.83
N ILE A 89 -5.17 10.69 8.52
CA ILE A 89 -4.88 9.67 9.49
C ILE A 89 -3.54 10.16 10.02
N PRO A 90 -3.50 10.94 11.12
CA PRO A 90 -2.29 10.99 11.88
C PRO A 90 -2.07 9.53 12.28
N ILE A 91 -1.13 8.86 11.63
CA ILE A 91 -0.53 7.65 12.20
C ILE A 91 0.19 8.17 13.46
N ARG A 92 -0.58 8.40 14.53
CA ARG A 92 -0.07 8.29 15.87
C ARG A 92 0.30 6.84 15.96
N HIS A 93 1.57 6.54 15.68
CA HIS A 93 2.24 5.40 16.26
C HIS A 93 2.06 5.54 17.76
N ARG A 94 0.93 5.03 18.28
CA ARG A 94 0.81 4.66 19.67
C ARG A 94 1.72 3.44 19.79
N PHE A 95 3.02 3.71 19.89
CA PHE A 95 3.91 2.83 20.63
C PHE A 95 3.22 2.66 21.97
N LEU A 96 2.58 1.51 22.15
CA LEU A 96 2.22 1.04 23.48
C LEU A 96 3.57 0.94 24.18
N GLU A 97 3.91 1.96 24.98
CA GLU A 97 4.95 1.85 26.00
C GLU A 97 4.65 0.57 26.77
N MET A 98 5.42 -0.48 26.49
CA MET A 98 5.40 -1.66 27.34
C MET A 98 5.89 -1.17 28.71
N PRO A 99 5.13 -1.36 29.80
CA PRO A 99 5.67 -1.11 31.12
C PRO A 99 6.91 -1.98 31.27
N SER A 100 8.05 -1.33 31.48
CA SER A 100 9.32 -1.98 31.75
C SER A 100 9.12 -3.00 32.86
N TYR A 101 9.20 -4.29 32.52
CA TYR A 101 9.19 -5.36 33.51
C TYR A 101 10.49 -5.22 34.33
N GLN A 102 10.37 -4.65 35.54
CA GLN A 102 11.45 -4.68 36.53
C GLN A 102 11.55 -6.12 37.07
N PRO A 103 12.68 -6.82 36.92
CA PRO A 103 12.87 -8.09 37.58
C PRO A 103 12.94 -7.84 39.09
N ALA A 104 12.05 -8.49 39.84
CA ALA A 104 12.11 -8.50 41.30
C ALA A 104 13.39 -9.23 41.72
N LEU A 105 14.40 -8.47 42.16
CA LEU A 105 15.54 -9.01 42.90
C LEU A 105 15.07 -9.39 44.30
N THR A 106 14.53 -10.59 44.49
CA THR A 106 14.42 -11.14 45.84
C THR A 106 15.75 -11.75 46.23
N TYR A 107 16.47 -10.98 47.04
CA TYR A 107 17.68 -11.34 47.76
C TYR A 107 17.49 -12.68 48.49
N VAL A 108 18.35 -13.66 48.18
CA VAL A 108 18.49 -14.90 48.95
C VAL A 108 19.42 -14.58 50.11
N ASP A 109 18.88 -14.57 51.34
CA ASP A 109 19.71 -14.50 52.55
C ASP A 109 19.99 -15.93 53.05
N TYR A 110 21.23 -16.13 53.51
CA TYR A 110 21.84 -17.42 53.85
C TYR A 110 21.38 -18.00 55.20
#